data_AF-A0A9E4Z8X7-F1
#
_entry.id   AF-A0A9E4Z8X7-F1
#
_cell.length_a   1.000
_cell.length_b   1.000
_cell.length_c   1.000
_cell.angle_alpha   90.00
_cell.angle_beta   90.00
_cell.angle_gamma   90.00
#
_symmetry.space_group_name_H-M   'P 1'
#
loop_
_entity.id
_entity.type
_entity.pdbx_description
1 polymer ?
#
loop_
_entity_poly.entity_id
_entity_poly.type
_entity_poly.pdbx_seq_one_letter_code
_entity_poly.pdbx_strand_id
1 'polypeptide(L)'
;MEDNEFVERIQEKIERMTGRQVELRIDEEDAGQMGVELRDDIPLVILGNNVLQYSGFARMGIEYAVACIREERAIDPMEFHVLLARN
;
A
#
# COMPACT_ATOMS: atom_id res chain seq x y z
N MET A 1 -2.36 -18.54 -9.18
CA MET A 1 -0.93 -18.74 -8.84
C MET A 1 -0.15 -17.45 -9.12
N GLU A 2 -0.42 -16.77 -10.23
CA GLU A 2 0.17 -15.46 -10.56
C GLU A 2 -0.21 -14.33 -9.59
N ASP A 3 -1.46 -14.28 -9.12
CA ASP A 3 -1.92 -13.20 -8.23
C ASP A 3 -1.23 -13.20 -6.86
N ASN A 4 -1.01 -14.38 -6.26
CA ASN A 4 -0.32 -14.50 -4.98
C ASN A 4 1.15 -14.06 -5.09
N GLU A 5 1.84 -14.47 -6.16
CA GLU A 5 3.23 -14.05 -6.41
C GLU A 5 3.31 -12.53 -6.64
N PHE A 6 2.29 -11.95 -7.28
CA PHE A 6 2.21 -10.51 -7.48
C PHE A 6 1.99 -9.75 -6.17
N VAL A 7 1.08 -10.24 -5.31
CA VAL A 7 0.84 -9.68 -3.98
C VAL A 7 2.10 -9.75 -3.11
N GLU A 8 2.80 -10.89 -3.12
CA GLU A 8 4.10 -11.04 -2.43
C GLU A 8 5.12 -9.99 -2.90
N ARG A 9 5.21 -9.74 -4.21
CA ARG A 9 6.11 -8.70 -4.76
C ARG A 9 5.73 -7.29 -4.35
N ILE A 10 4.45 -6.99 -4.19
CA ILE A 10 3.99 -5.69 -3.65
C ILE A 10 4.47 -5.55 -2.21
N GLN A 11 4.24 -6.57 -1.38
CA GLN A 11 4.64 -6.58 0.01
C GLN A 11 6.16 -6.38 0.14
N GLU A 12 6.96 -7.22 -0.51
CA GLU A 12 8.44 -7.12 -0.50
C GLU A 12 8.94 -5.74 -0.92
N LYS A 13 8.26 -5.10 -1.88
CA LYS A 13 8.64 -3.78 -2.36
C LYS A 13 8.38 -2.71 -1.30
N ILE A 14 7.23 -2.76 -0.63
CA ILE A 14 6.92 -1.86 0.49
C ILE A 14 7.96 -2.05 1.60
N GLU A 15 8.21 -3.30 2.01
CA GLU A 15 9.18 -3.61 3.06
C GLU A 15 10.58 -3.09 2.73
N ARG A 16 11.03 -3.28 1.50
CA ARG A 16 12.32 -2.78 1.03
C ARG A 16 12.41 -1.24 1.04
N MET A 17 11.31 -0.56 0.71
CA MET A 17 11.26 0.90 0.65
C MET A 17 11.13 1.56 2.03
N THR A 18 10.58 0.85 3.01
CA THR A 18 10.37 1.35 4.39
C THR A 18 11.41 0.84 5.37
N GLY A 19 12.07 -0.29 5.09
CA GLY A 19 12.95 -0.98 6.03
C GLY A 19 12.20 -1.66 7.19
N ARG A 20 10.88 -1.85 7.06
CA ARG A 20 10.00 -2.45 8.08
C ARG A 20 9.23 -3.61 7.46
N GLN A 21 8.99 -4.67 8.24
CA GLN A 21 8.03 -5.70 7.85
C GLN A 21 6.62 -5.12 7.79
N VAL A 22 5.80 -5.64 6.88
CA VAL A 22 4.38 -5.25 6.75
C VAL A 22 3.53 -6.47 6.46
N GLU A 23 2.28 -6.44 6.87
CA GLU A 23 1.26 -7.35 6.36
C GLU A 23 0.54 -6.69 5.19
N LEU A 24 0.20 -7.48 4.15
CA LEU A 24 -0.56 -6.99 3.01
C LEU A 24 -1.84 -7.82 2.85
N ARG A 25 -2.98 -7.12 2.84
CA ARG A 25 -4.31 -7.71 2.60
C ARG A 25 -4.93 -7.11 1.34
N ILE A 26 -5.47 -7.98 0.50
CA ILE A 26 -6.32 -7.57 -0.61
C ILE A 26 -7.78 -7.52 -0.15
N ASP A 27 -8.42 -6.38 -0.37
CA ASP A 27 -9.86 -6.20 -0.18
C ASP A 27 -10.59 -6.57 -1.47
N GLU A 28 -11.42 -7.60 -1.38
CA GLU A 28 -12.21 -8.12 -2.50
C GLU A 28 -13.57 -7.42 -2.63
N GLU A 29 -14.02 -6.71 -1.59
CA GLU A 29 -15.31 -6.02 -1.57
C GLU A 29 -15.20 -4.58 -2.09
N ASP A 30 -14.13 -3.87 -1.70
CA ASP A 30 -13.82 -2.54 -2.21
C ASP A 30 -12.58 -2.54 -3.11
N ALA A 31 -12.84 -2.65 -4.42
CA ALA A 31 -11.80 -2.67 -5.44
C ALA A 31 -10.90 -1.42 -5.43
N GLY A 32 -11.39 -0.27 -4.96
CA GLY A 32 -10.68 1.00 -4.94
C GLY A 32 -9.95 1.29 -3.63
N GLN A 33 -10.00 0.37 -2.66
CA GLN A 33 -9.50 0.59 -1.31
C GLN A 33 -7.99 0.86 -1.27
N MET A 34 -7.58 1.81 -0.43
CA MET A 34 -6.19 2.04 -0.03
C MET A 34 -6.14 2.47 1.43
N GLY A 35 -5.57 1.64 2.29
CA GLY A 35 -5.50 1.87 3.73
C GLY A 35 -4.20 1.37 4.33
N VAL A 36 -3.78 1.99 5.44
CA VAL A 36 -2.70 1.49 6.29
C VAL A 36 -3.12 1.63 7.75
N GLU A 37 -3.07 0.53 8.48
CA GLU A 37 -3.24 0.50 9.92
C GLU A 37 -1.87 0.39 10.60
N LEU A 38 -1.57 1.32 11.50
CA LEU A 38 -0.27 1.45 12.18
C LEU A 38 -0.37 1.17 13.69
N ARG A 39 -1.47 0.58 14.15
CA ARG A 39 -1.77 0.41 15.58
C ARG A 39 -1.02 -0.75 16.22
N ASP A 40 -0.57 -1.70 15.41
CA ASP A 40 0.15 -2.89 15.84
C ASP A 40 1.65 -2.77 15.53
N ASP A 41 2.45 -3.70 16.06
CA ASP A 41 3.91 -3.73 15.87
C ASP A 41 4.30 -3.84 14.39
N ILE A 42 3.45 -4.51 13.59
CA ILE A 42 3.60 -4.69 12.14
C ILE A 42 2.47 -3.90 11.44
N PRO A 43 2.80 -2.90 10.60
CA PRO A 43 1.80 -2.20 9.79
C PRO A 43 0.99 -3.15 8.91
N LEU A 44 -0.34 -2.99 8.91
CA LEU A 44 -1.24 -3.68 7.99
C LEU A 44 -1.57 -2.76 6.82
N VAL A 45 -1.19 -3.15 5.61
CA VAL A 45 -1.53 -2.49 4.35
C VAL A 45 -2.75 -3.17 3.75
N ILE A 46 -3.77 -2.40 3.42
CA ILE A 46 -5.03 -2.89 2.82
C ILE A 46 -5.18 -2.24 1.44
N LEU A 47 -5.20 -3.05 0.39
CA LEU A 47 -5.38 -2.58 -1.00
C LEU A 47 -6.55 -3.29 -1.66
N GLY A 48 -7.35 -2.56 -2.44
CA GLY A 48 -8.44 -3.15 -3.21
C GLY A 48 -7.95 -3.99 -4.38
N ASN A 49 -8.75 -4.97 -4.82
CA ASN A 49 -8.37 -5.91 -5.88
C ASN A 49 -8.07 -5.29 -7.26
N ASN A 50 -8.32 -3.99 -7.47
CA ASN A 50 -7.81 -3.24 -8.62
C ASN A 50 -6.28 -3.33 -8.76
N VAL A 51 -5.54 -3.60 -7.68
CA VAL A 51 -4.08 -3.78 -7.75
C VAL A 51 -3.68 -4.93 -8.68
N LEU A 52 -4.52 -5.97 -8.78
CA LEU A 52 -4.26 -7.14 -9.61
C LEU A 52 -4.49 -6.86 -11.11
N GLN A 53 -5.33 -5.88 -11.43
CA GLN A 53 -5.74 -5.57 -12.80
C GLN A 53 -5.03 -4.33 -13.38
N TYR A 54 -4.70 -3.37 -12.52
CA TYR A 54 -4.20 -2.06 -12.93
C TYR A 54 -2.86 -1.74 -12.27
N SER A 55 -1.78 -1.83 -13.06
CA SER A 55 -0.41 -1.56 -12.59
C SER A 55 -0.21 -0.15 -12.03
N GLY A 56 -0.94 0.84 -12.55
CA GLY A 56 -0.95 2.20 -12.02
C GLY A 56 -1.53 2.28 -10.61
N PHE A 57 -2.60 1.51 -10.34
CA PHE A 57 -3.22 1.44 -9.01
C PHE A 57 -2.30 0.70 -8.02
N ALA A 58 -1.67 -0.40 -8.43
CA ALA A 58 -0.68 -1.09 -7.62
C ALA A 58 0.50 -0.17 -7.23
N ARG A 59 1.01 0.62 -8.19
CA ARG A 59 2.07 1.60 -7.92
C ARG A 59 1.61 2.66 -6.91
N MET A 60 0.42 3.20 -7.09
CA MET A 60 -0.15 4.21 -6.20
C MET A 60 -0.34 3.66 -4.78
N GLY A 61 -0.85 2.42 -4.64
CA GLY A 61 -0.99 1.75 -3.35
C GLY A 61 0.34 1.53 -2.63
N ILE A 62 1.40 1.17 -3.37
CA ILE A 62 2.77 1.06 -2.81
C ILE A 62 3.27 2.43 -2.33
N GLU A 63 3.13 3.48 -3.16
CA GLU A 63 3.59 4.83 -2.80
C GLU A 63 2.84 5.37 -1.58
N TYR A 64 1.52 5.13 -1.51
CA TYR A 64 0.68 5.47 -0.36
C TYR A 64 1.14 4.74 0.91
N ALA A 65 1.32 3.41 0.83
CA ALA A 65 1.75 2.62 1.96
C ALA A 65 3.11 3.07 2.50
N VAL A 66 4.08 3.31 1.60
CA VAL A 66 5.41 3.79 1.96
C VAL A 66 5.33 5.16 2.64
N ALA A 67 4.51 6.07 2.13
CA ALA A 67 4.34 7.39 2.73
C ALA A 67 3.76 7.29 4.15
N CYS A 68 2.67 6.54 4.34
CA CYS A 68 2.05 6.35 5.66
C CYS A 68 3.02 5.74 6.68
N ILE A 69 3.79 4.74 6.27
CA ILE A 69 4.75 4.07 7.16
C ILE A 69 5.91 4.98 7.54
N ARG A 70 6.41 5.80 6.60
CA ARG A 70 7.51 6.76 6.85
C ARG A 70 7.09 7.92 7.75
N GLU A 71 5.86 8.39 7.59
CA GLU A 71 5.30 9.47 8.40
C GLU A 71 4.72 8.96 9.74
N GLU A 72 4.74 7.65 9.98
CA GLU A 72 4.19 6.98 11.17
C GLU A 72 2.72 7.35 11.46
N ARG A 73 1.96 7.67 10.41
CA ARG A 73 0.53 7.98 10.50
C ARG A 73 -0.18 7.66 9.19
N ALA A 74 -1.48 7.39 9.28
CA ALA A 74 -2.33 7.37 8.11
C ALA A 74 -2.36 8.78 7.48
N ILE A 75 -2.21 8.82 6.15
CA ILE A 75 -2.22 10.05 5.38
C ILE A 75 -3.59 10.21 4.73
N ASP A 76 -4.17 11.40 4.83
CA ASP A 76 -5.44 11.69 4.17
C ASP A 76 -5.27 11.66 2.64
N PRO A 77 -6.27 11.19 1.87
CA PRO A 77 -6.17 11.16 0.41
C PRO A 77 -5.77 12.50 -0.24
N MET A 78 -6.21 13.65 0.30
CA MET A 78 -5.82 14.97 -0.23
C MET A 78 -4.37 15.31 0.07
N GLU A 79 -3.88 14.93 1.24
CA GLU A 79 -2.48 15.08 1.58
C GLU A 79 -1.58 14.19 0.70
N PHE A 80 -2.04 12.98 0.39
CA PHE A 80 -1.32 12.08 -0.50
C PHE A 80 -1.18 12.63 -1.93
N HIS A 81 -2.21 13.30 -2.47
CA HIS A 81 -2.11 13.99 -3.77
C HIS A 81 -1.00 15.05 -3.80
N VAL A 82 -0.81 15.77 -2.69
CA VAL A 82 0.27 16.77 -2.57
C VAL A 82 1.64 16.10 -2.51
N LEU A 83 1.77 14.92 -1.89
CA LEU A 83 3.02 14.16 -1.85
C LEU A 83 3.41 13.62 -3.22
N LEU A 84 2.44 13.17 -4.02
CA LEU A 84 2.68 12.71 -5.40
C LEU A 84 3.21 13.82 -6.30
N ALA A 85 2.75 15.06 -6.11
CA ALA A 85 3.19 16.20 -6.91
C ALA A 85 4.65 16.65 -6.65
N ARG A 86 5.32 16.05 -5.66
CA ARG A 86 6.69 16.41 -5.25
C ARG A 86 7.77 15.42 -5.74
N ASN A 87 7.39 14.29 -6.34
CA ASN A 87 8.31 13.27 -6.89
C ASN A 87 8.20 13.21 -8.42
#